data_AF-A0A924ZG20-F1
#
_entry.id   AF-A0A924ZG20-F1
#
_cell.length_a   1.000
_cell.length_b   1.000
_cell.length_c   1.000
_cell.angle_alpha   90.00
_cell.angle_beta   90.00
_cell.angle_gamma   90.00
#
_symmetry.space_group_name_H-M   'P 1'
#
loop_
_entity.id
_entity.type
_entity.pdbx_description
1 polymer ?
#
loop_
_entity_poly.entity_id
_entity_poly.type
_entity_poly.pdbx_seq_one_letter_code
_entity_poly.pdbx_strand_id
1 'polypeptide(L)'
;MATTDLHVHLTPWDYYSDRSSAVAGLARTATLIAKARTEVEASLLFDNGDFLQGSPMGDVVFQGQTADEIHPMIAAMNALGYDAASLGNHEFSNGLGFLLQQLCMARFPVISANIARSLGASPLQDHTLVPPSIILHRRLTNRRGETHLIQIGVIGLSPPQTTLWDRQHLGGLVSTRDIVEAAAAHVPKLRRDGADIVIVLSHSGIGAAFPTDRMEDATTAVAAIPGVDALIAGHTQQTFPSADFEATAQIDPVRGLLWGKPAVMPGFHGSHLGLIDLTLTRAAGKWNLFDTHVELRAIARRTRTGRVMALAKSAPEIIAIAHRAHRATRRWAVMPLGESTQTLHTYFSLVAPCQTVRLIARAQAEGVAQKLADGPYADLPILSATAPFHAGGRAGPENYTAIPAGTLVMRNAFDLYPHPNTLAALLITGAEAAQWLERSFSAFHPISPGTQDAALLDTRFPSYNFDLIEG
;
A
#
# COMPACT_ATOMS: atom_id res chain seq x y z
N MET A 1 9.86 15.26 0.64
CA MET A 1 10.26 13.84 0.69
C MET A 1 9.05 13.00 1.05
N ALA A 2 8.92 11.81 0.49
CA ALA A 2 7.72 10.99 0.67
C ALA A 2 8.02 9.48 0.73
N THR A 3 7.24 8.78 1.56
CA THR A 3 7.06 7.32 1.54
C THR A 3 5.57 6.98 1.43
N THR A 4 5.26 5.74 1.12
CA THR A 4 3.90 5.18 1.06
C THR A 4 3.99 3.66 1.20
N ASP A 5 2.89 3.00 1.57
CA ASP A 5 2.73 1.54 1.49
C ASP A 5 3.88 0.80 2.19
N LEU A 6 4.28 1.29 3.37
CA LEU A 6 5.42 0.75 4.11
C LEU A 6 5.15 -0.67 4.62
N HIS A 7 3.89 -1.02 4.89
CA HIS A 7 3.41 -2.35 5.30
C HIS A 7 4.26 -3.02 6.39
N VAL A 8 4.72 -2.24 7.37
CA VAL A 8 5.56 -2.70 8.49
C VAL A 8 6.92 -3.30 8.05
N HIS A 9 7.40 -3.00 6.84
CA HIS A 9 8.75 -3.36 6.38
C HIS A 9 9.81 -2.42 6.96
N LEU A 10 10.16 -2.62 8.24
CA LEU A 10 11.20 -1.83 8.91
C LEU A 10 12.63 -2.25 8.56
N THR A 11 12.87 -3.56 8.50
CA THR A 11 14.20 -4.14 8.33
C THR A 11 14.38 -4.70 6.91
N PRO A 12 15.63 -4.83 6.43
CA PRO A 12 15.92 -5.47 5.15
C PRO A 12 15.85 -7.01 5.26
N TRP A 13 14.70 -7.52 5.67
CA TRP A 13 14.43 -8.95 5.90
C TRP A 13 13.14 -9.37 5.21
N ASP A 14 13.19 -10.54 4.58
CA ASP A 14 12.03 -11.25 4.05
C ASP A 14 11.68 -12.37 5.04
N TYR A 15 10.54 -12.24 5.71
CA TYR A 15 10.09 -13.20 6.73
C TYR A 15 9.51 -14.49 6.13
N TYR A 16 9.05 -14.45 4.88
CA TYR A 16 8.48 -15.62 4.21
C TYR A 16 9.59 -16.63 3.85
N SER A 17 10.74 -16.11 3.42
CA SER A 17 11.89 -16.94 3.03
C SER A 17 13.06 -16.96 4.04
N ASP A 18 12.90 -16.28 5.18
CA ASP A 18 13.91 -16.09 6.24
C ASP A 18 15.30 -15.68 5.72
N ARG A 19 15.35 -14.71 4.82
CA ARG A 19 16.60 -14.18 4.23
C ARG A 19 16.65 -12.66 4.25
N SER A 20 17.86 -12.12 4.13
CA SER A 20 18.00 -10.67 3.92
C SER A 20 17.41 -10.28 2.57
N SER A 21 16.59 -9.23 2.57
CA SER A 21 16.05 -8.62 1.37
C SER A 21 16.88 -7.39 1.02
N ALA A 22 17.22 -7.22 -0.27
CA ALA A 22 17.85 -5.99 -0.77
C ALA A 22 16.82 -4.91 -1.14
N VAL A 23 15.56 -5.28 -1.41
CA VAL A 23 14.55 -4.42 -2.04
C VAL A 23 13.56 -3.78 -1.06
N ALA A 24 13.62 -4.13 0.22
CA ALA A 24 12.69 -3.62 1.24
C ALA A 24 13.43 -3.09 2.48
N GLY A 25 12.73 -2.27 3.25
CA GLY A 25 13.12 -1.85 4.59
C GLY A 25 13.25 -0.33 4.74
N LEU A 26 12.39 0.26 5.57
CA LEU A 26 12.48 1.65 6.00
C LEU A 26 13.85 2.00 6.58
N ALA A 27 14.56 1.05 7.19
CA ALA A 27 15.93 1.29 7.67
C ALA A 27 16.89 1.72 6.56
N ARG A 28 16.75 1.24 5.32
CA ARG A 28 17.57 1.72 4.20
C ARG A 28 17.09 3.08 3.70
N THR A 29 15.78 3.26 3.59
CA THR A 29 15.17 4.55 3.20
C THR A 29 15.53 5.66 4.18
N ALA A 30 15.64 5.37 5.47
CA ALA A 30 16.11 6.30 6.50
C ALA A 30 17.51 6.87 6.19
N THR A 31 18.41 6.07 5.61
CA THR A 31 19.72 6.56 5.16
C THR A 31 19.58 7.51 3.97
N LEU A 32 18.65 7.23 3.04
CA LEU A 32 18.35 8.14 1.93
C LEU A 32 17.69 9.44 2.42
N ILE A 33 16.80 9.38 3.41
CA ILE A 33 16.17 10.53 4.05
C ILE A 33 17.23 11.41 4.69
N ALA A 34 18.12 10.82 5.49
CA ALA A 34 19.22 11.54 6.13
C ALA A 34 20.11 12.23 5.09
N LYS A 35 20.44 11.54 3.99
CA LYS A 35 21.22 12.13 2.90
C LYS A 35 20.48 13.29 2.23
N ALA A 36 19.21 13.11 1.85
CA ALA A 36 18.41 14.16 1.20
C ALA A 36 18.27 15.42 2.07
N ARG A 37 18.15 15.26 3.40
CA ARG A 37 18.14 16.37 4.36
C ARG A 37 19.44 17.20 4.38
N THR A 38 20.57 16.64 3.95
CA THR A 38 21.83 17.39 3.84
C THR A 38 21.97 18.18 2.54
N GLU A 39 21.13 17.89 1.54
CA GLU A 39 21.20 18.49 0.21
C GLU A 39 20.42 19.80 0.12
N VAL A 40 19.50 20.03 1.06
CA VAL A 40 18.61 21.21 1.10
C VAL A 40 18.51 21.79 2.51
N GLU A 41 18.30 23.10 2.63
CA GLU A 41 18.14 23.77 3.92
C GLU A 41 16.79 23.44 4.58
N ALA A 42 15.74 23.32 3.78
CA ALA A 42 14.40 23.04 4.24
C ALA A 42 13.85 21.80 3.55
N SER A 43 13.44 20.83 4.34
CA SER A 43 12.82 19.60 3.87
C SER A 43 11.63 19.23 4.74
N LEU A 44 10.66 18.55 4.13
CA LEU A 44 9.52 17.95 4.80
C LEU A 44 9.47 16.47 4.42
N LEU A 45 9.05 15.63 5.36
CA LEU A 45 8.89 14.20 5.20
C LEU A 45 7.43 13.80 5.46
N PHE A 46 6.80 13.21 4.46
CA PHE A 46 5.42 12.74 4.55
C PHE A 46 5.34 11.23 4.31
N ASP A 47 4.37 10.59 4.95
CA ASP A 47 3.94 9.25 4.59
C ASP A 47 2.52 9.29 4.03
N ASN A 48 2.28 8.53 2.97
CA ASN A 48 1.00 8.55 2.28
C ASN A 48 0.10 7.37 2.64
N GLY A 49 0.25 6.74 3.82
CA GLY A 49 -0.65 5.69 4.30
C GLY A 49 -0.12 4.28 4.07
N ASP A 50 -0.84 3.31 4.64
CA ASP A 50 -0.51 1.88 4.66
C ASP A 50 0.82 1.57 5.36
N PHE A 51 0.96 2.06 6.59
CA PHE A 51 2.15 1.86 7.42
C PHE A 51 1.93 0.89 8.59
N LEU A 52 0.68 0.63 9.03
CA LEU A 52 0.40 -0.19 10.24
C LEU A 52 0.18 -1.69 10.00
N GLN A 53 -0.07 -2.14 8.78
CA GLN A 53 -0.35 -3.56 8.49
C GLN A 53 0.25 -3.96 7.14
N GLY A 54 0.58 -5.25 6.96
CA GLY A 54 0.92 -5.82 5.65
C GLY A 54 2.17 -6.71 5.62
N SER A 55 2.75 -7.05 6.77
CA SER A 55 3.83 -8.04 6.85
C SER A 55 3.71 -8.90 8.10
N PRO A 56 4.39 -10.07 8.16
CA PRO A 56 4.38 -10.93 9.34
C PRO A 56 4.86 -10.21 10.62
N MET A 57 5.70 -9.16 10.49
CA MET A 57 6.05 -8.33 11.64
C MET A 57 4.84 -7.58 12.17
N GLY A 58 4.03 -6.98 11.29
CA GLY A 58 2.80 -6.30 11.67
C GLY A 58 1.85 -7.22 12.42
N ASP A 59 1.65 -8.44 11.91
CA ASP A 59 0.75 -9.42 12.53
C ASP A 59 1.24 -9.87 13.92
N VAL A 60 2.54 -10.18 14.05
CA VAL A 60 3.13 -10.58 15.33
C VAL A 60 3.11 -9.44 16.34
N VAL A 61 3.33 -8.20 15.89
CA VAL A 61 3.19 -7.03 16.75
C VAL A 61 1.74 -6.90 17.21
N PHE A 62 0.77 -6.90 16.29
CA PHE A 62 -0.64 -6.80 16.64
C PHE A 62 -1.10 -7.87 17.65
N GLN A 63 -0.70 -9.13 17.46
CA GLN A 63 -1.06 -10.24 18.36
C GLN A 63 -0.38 -10.17 19.74
N GLY A 64 0.82 -9.59 19.81
CA GLY A 64 1.66 -9.59 21.02
C GLY A 64 1.71 -8.27 21.77
N GLN A 65 1.15 -7.20 21.21
CA GLN A 65 1.25 -5.83 21.73
C GLN A 65 0.24 -5.60 22.86
N THR A 66 0.72 -5.01 23.95
CA THR A 66 -0.16 -4.48 25.00
C THR A 66 -0.58 -3.06 24.66
N ALA A 67 -1.66 -2.59 25.30
CA ALA A 67 -2.22 -1.26 25.08
C ALA A 67 -1.19 -0.11 25.21
N ASP A 68 -0.18 -0.26 26.06
CA ASP A 68 0.78 0.81 26.37
C ASP A 68 2.06 0.76 25.53
N GLU A 69 2.22 -0.25 24.67
CA GLU A 69 3.39 -0.39 23.82
C GLU A 69 3.21 0.39 22.51
N ILE A 70 4.26 1.09 22.07
CA ILE A 70 4.31 1.79 20.79
C ILE A 70 4.59 0.81 19.64
N HIS A 71 3.80 0.89 18.58
CA HIS A 71 4.04 0.09 17.39
C HIS A 71 5.40 0.47 16.79
N PRO A 72 6.26 -0.50 16.40
CA PRO A 72 7.64 -0.20 15.99
C PRO A 72 7.69 0.64 14.71
N MET A 73 6.66 0.60 13.86
CA MET A 73 6.54 1.53 12.73
C MET A 73 6.32 2.97 13.19
N ILE A 74 5.39 3.21 14.13
CA ILE A 74 5.17 4.55 14.70
C ILE A 74 6.44 5.04 15.41
N ALA A 75 7.13 4.17 16.16
CA ALA A 75 8.40 4.51 16.80
C ALA A 75 9.49 4.91 15.77
N ALA A 76 9.59 4.18 14.66
CA ALA A 76 10.52 4.49 13.58
C ALA A 76 10.17 5.81 12.88
N MET A 77 8.89 6.04 12.56
CA MET A 77 8.42 7.30 11.95
C MET A 77 8.63 8.49 12.91
N ASN A 78 8.40 8.31 14.20
CA ASN A 78 8.72 9.31 15.23
C ASN A 78 10.22 9.64 15.24
N ALA A 79 11.10 8.63 15.17
CA ALA A 79 12.54 8.82 15.15
C ALA A 79 13.03 9.51 13.87
N LEU A 80 12.37 9.24 12.73
CA LEU A 80 12.66 9.89 11.46
C LEU A 80 12.10 11.31 11.35
N GLY A 81 11.21 11.72 12.25
CA GLY A 81 10.62 13.06 12.25
C GLY A 81 9.78 13.32 11.00
N TYR A 82 8.75 12.49 10.80
CA TYR A 82 7.71 12.77 9.80
C TYR A 82 6.97 14.07 10.18
N ASP A 83 6.60 14.86 9.18
CA ASP A 83 5.88 16.11 9.35
C ASP A 83 4.36 15.93 9.32
N ALA A 84 3.87 14.92 8.59
CA ALA A 84 2.50 14.43 8.59
C ALA A 84 2.42 13.05 7.93
N ALA A 85 1.34 12.31 8.18
CA ALA A 85 0.98 11.12 7.42
C ALA A 85 -0.51 11.12 7.04
N SER A 86 -0.86 10.47 5.93
CA SER A 86 -2.26 10.17 5.59
C SER A 86 -2.67 8.80 6.12
N LEU A 87 -3.98 8.58 6.28
CA LEU A 87 -4.53 7.23 6.39
C LEU A 87 -4.59 6.60 4.98
N GLY A 88 -4.23 5.34 4.88
CA GLY A 88 -4.55 4.40 3.80
C GLY A 88 -5.63 3.42 4.22
N ASN A 89 -5.93 2.43 3.38
CA ASN A 89 -6.96 1.44 3.69
C ASN A 89 -6.48 0.40 4.72
N HIS A 90 -5.20 0.05 4.74
CA HIS A 90 -4.70 -0.99 5.63
C HIS A 90 -4.57 -0.54 7.09
N GLU A 91 -4.66 0.76 7.39
CA GLU A 91 -4.69 1.28 8.77
C GLU A 91 -5.83 0.70 9.62
N PHE A 92 -6.91 0.22 8.99
CA PHE A 92 -8.10 -0.29 9.66
C PHE A 92 -8.14 -1.81 9.85
N SER A 93 -7.21 -2.53 9.21
CA SER A 93 -7.17 -4.00 9.17
C SER A 93 -7.12 -4.67 10.56
N ASN A 94 -6.57 -3.97 11.55
CA ASN A 94 -6.44 -4.45 12.93
C ASN A 94 -7.52 -3.87 13.87
N GLY A 95 -8.53 -3.21 13.31
CA GLY A 95 -9.63 -2.61 14.04
C GLY A 95 -9.41 -1.15 14.45
N LEU A 96 -10.52 -0.41 14.54
CA LEU A 96 -10.50 1.03 14.83
C LEU A 96 -9.89 1.39 16.19
N GLY A 97 -10.10 0.54 17.20
CA GLY A 97 -9.54 0.75 18.55
C GLY A 97 -8.01 0.72 18.54
N PHE A 98 -7.43 -0.28 17.87
CA PHE A 98 -5.98 -0.40 17.70
C PHE A 98 -5.42 0.81 16.94
N LEU A 99 -6.04 1.19 15.81
CA LEU A 99 -5.63 2.35 15.04
C LEU A 99 -5.56 3.60 15.92
N LEU A 100 -6.67 3.99 16.55
CA LEU A 100 -6.75 5.23 17.33
C LEU A 100 -5.74 5.26 18.49
N GLN A 101 -5.50 4.11 19.12
CA GLN A 101 -4.49 3.97 20.16
C GLN A 101 -3.07 4.22 19.64
N GLN A 102 -2.71 3.65 18.49
CA GLN A 102 -1.38 3.84 17.90
C GLN A 102 -1.20 5.28 17.39
N LEU A 103 -2.25 5.91 16.87
CA LEU A 103 -2.21 7.32 16.46
C LEU A 103 -1.92 8.26 17.64
N CYS A 104 -2.39 7.95 18.85
CA CYS A 104 -2.06 8.73 20.05
C CYS A 104 -0.56 8.73 20.40
N MET A 105 0.19 7.73 19.92
CA MET A 105 1.64 7.61 20.15
C MET A 105 2.48 8.22 19.02
N ALA A 106 1.84 8.68 17.93
CA ALA A 106 2.51 9.40 16.86
C ALA A 106 2.89 10.83 17.30
N ARG A 107 4.12 11.24 16.98
CA ARG A 107 4.63 12.60 17.21
C ARG A 107 4.48 13.50 15.98
N PHE A 108 3.66 13.05 15.05
CA PHE A 108 3.31 13.72 13.81
C PHE A 108 1.79 13.63 13.62
N PRO A 109 1.16 14.63 13.00
CA PRO A 109 -0.26 14.59 12.72
C PRO A 109 -0.58 13.53 11.66
N VAL A 110 -1.63 12.77 11.91
CA VAL A 110 -2.24 11.89 10.91
C VAL A 110 -3.54 12.53 10.43
N ILE A 111 -3.70 12.62 9.11
CA ILE A 111 -4.78 13.38 8.46
C ILE A 111 -5.55 12.53 7.45
N SER A 112 -6.84 12.82 7.27
CA SER A 112 -7.68 12.23 6.21
C SER A 112 -8.98 13.02 6.10
N ALA A 113 -9.24 13.59 4.92
CA ALA A 113 -10.37 14.47 4.66
C ALA A 113 -11.65 13.74 4.29
N ASN A 114 -11.56 12.49 3.86
CA ASN A 114 -12.70 11.75 3.33
C ASN A 114 -13.04 10.47 4.12
N ILE A 115 -12.42 10.27 5.28
CA ILE A 115 -12.79 9.24 6.25
C ILE A 115 -13.44 9.91 7.46
N ALA A 116 -14.71 9.61 7.71
CA ALA A 116 -15.51 10.30 8.71
C ALA A 116 -16.27 9.37 9.63
N ARG A 117 -16.47 9.77 10.89
CA ARG A 117 -17.41 9.12 11.81
C ARG A 117 -18.85 9.27 11.35
N SER A 118 -19.17 10.40 10.72
CA SER A 118 -20.46 10.68 10.11
C SER A 118 -20.32 11.72 9.00
N LEU A 119 -21.02 11.52 7.89
CA LEU A 119 -21.04 12.47 6.78
C LEU A 119 -22.04 13.60 7.04
N GLY A 120 -21.62 14.83 6.76
CA GLY A 120 -22.48 16.01 6.73
C GLY A 120 -23.08 16.26 5.34
N ALA A 121 -23.82 17.36 5.21
CA ALA A 121 -24.42 17.76 3.93
C ALA A 121 -23.38 18.24 2.89
N SER A 122 -22.14 18.50 3.31
CA SER A 122 -21.01 18.85 2.45
C SER A 122 -19.71 18.31 3.05
N PRO A 123 -18.63 18.16 2.27
CA PRO A 123 -17.35 17.67 2.79
C PRO A 123 -16.83 18.48 3.99
N LEU A 124 -17.00 19.80 3.98
CA LEU A 124 -16.54 20.67 5.06
C LEU A 124 -17.37 20.55 6.36
N GLN A 125 -18.48 19.80 6.32
CA GLN A 125 -19.34 19.52 7.46
C GLN A 125 -19.23 18.07 7.94
N ASP A 126 -18.32 17.28 7.37
CA ASP A 126 -18.06 15.94 7.85
C ASP A 126 -17.44 15.96 9.24
N HIS A 127 -17.89 15.04 10.09
CA HIS A 127 -17.20 14.74 11.34
C HIS A 127 -16.09 13.73 11.04
N THR A 128 -14.95 14.23 10.58
CA THR A 128 -13.82 13.39 10.15
C THR A 128 -13.25 12.55 11.30
N LEU A 129 -12.70 11.37 11.00
CA LEU A 129 -12.14 10.47 12.02
C LEU A 129 -10.89 11.05 12.68
N VAL A 130 -10.05 11.67 11.86
CA VAL A 130 -8.86 12.44 12.19
C VAL A 130 -8.98 13.81 11.52
N PRO A 131 -8.13 14.82 11.83
CA PRO A 131 -8.21 16.10 11.12
C PRO A 131 -8.11 15.93 9.59
N PRO A 132 -8.89 16.68 8.79
CA PRO A 132 -8.87 16.51 7.33
C PRO A 132 -7.56 16.97 6.69
N SER A 133 -6.94 17.97 7.31
CA SER A 133 -5.79 18.69 6.79
C SER A 133 -5.07 19.44 7.91
N ILE A 134 -3.84 19.88 7.65
CA ILE A 134 -3.06 20.74 8.53
C ILE A 134 -2.36 21.85 7.73
N ILE A 135 -2.06 22.99 8.36
CA ILE A 135 -1.14 24.00 7.82
C ILE A 135 0.16 23.97 8.61
N LEU A 136 1.25 23.64 7.94
CA LEU A 136 2.60 23.63 8.50
C LEU A 136 3.26 24.99 8.29
N HIS A 137 3.82 25.56 9.35
CA HIS A 137 4.57 26.81 9.28
C HIS A 137 6.06 26.51 9.21
N ARG A 138 6.74 26.99 8.16
CA ARG A 138 8.19 26.80 7.96
C ARG A 138 8.87 28.12 7.68
N ARG A 139 10.10 28.25 8.17
CA ARG A 139 10.98 29.39 7.87
C ARG A 139 11.93 28.96 6.76
N LEU A 140 11.95 29.71 5.67
CA LEU A 140 12.83 29.49 4.53
C LEU A 140 13.78 30.67 4.39
N THR A 141 15.07 30.40 4.25
CA THR A 141 16.06 31.43 3.92
C THR A 141 16.23 31.50 2.41
N ASN A 142 16.08 32.68 1.83
CA ASN A 142 16.31 32.86 0.40
C ASN A 142 17.81 33.02 0.08
N ARG A 143 18.16 33.07 -1.21
CA ARG A 143 19.56 33.23 -1.66
C ARG A 143 20.24 34.55 -1.20
N ARG A 144 19.48 35.50 -0.66
CA ARG A 144 19.99 36.77 -0.10
C ARG A 144 20.17 36.71 1.42
N GLY A 145 19.92 35.56 2.04
CA GLY A 145 20.01 35.38 3.50
C GLY A 145 18.78 35.86 4.27
N GLU A 146 17.68 36.21 3.59
CA GLU A 146 16.46 36.69 4.24
C GLU A 146 15.56 35.51 4.59
N THR A 147 15.13 35.43 5.85
CA THR A 147 14.20 34.40 6.32
C THR A 147 12.75 34.84 6.14
N HIS A 148 11.94 34.02 5.47
CA HIS A 148 10.52 34.25 5.25
C HIS A 148 9.70 33.10 5.83
N LEU A 149 8.51 33.40 6.35
CA LEU A 149 7.54 32.37 6.74
C LEU A 149 6.80 31.87 5.49
N ILE A 150 6.63 30.57 5.38
CA ILE A 150 5.75 29.92 4.41
C ILE A 150 4.75 29.03 5.13
N GLN A 151 3.51 29.05 4.66
CA GLN A 151 2.41 28.24 5.17
C GLN A 151 2.08 27.13 4.17
N ILE A 152 2.28 25.88 4.56
CA ILE A 152 2.14 24.71 3.69
C ILE A 152 0.91 23.91 4.16
N GLY A 153 -0.17 24.00 3.40
CA GLY A 153 -1.36 23.18 3.59
C GLY A 153 -1.10 21.74 3.14
N VAL A 154 -1.49 20.77 3.96
CA VAL A 154 -1.40 19.35 3.66
C VAL A 154 -2.76 18.72 3.90
N ILE A 155 -3.28 17.97 2.93
CA ILE A 155 -4.56 17.27 2.99
C ILE A 155 -4.33 15.77 2.73
N GLY A 156 -5.01 14.90 3.48
CA GLY A 156 -4.98 13.44 3.28
C GLY A 156 -6.25 12.93 2.61
N LEU A 157 -6.12 11.94 1.73
CA LEU A 157 -7.24 11.30 1.02
C LEU A 157 -6.97 9.79 0.95
N SER A 158 -8.02 8.99 1.04
CA SER A 158 -7.94 7.51 1.04
C SER A 158 -9.03 6.90 0.15
N PRO A 159 -8.92 5.63 -0.28
CA PRO A 159 -9.93 5.01 -1.15
C PRO A 159 -11.27 4.89 -0.43
N PRO A 160 -12.38 5.34 -1.01
CA PRO A 160 -13.68 5.28 -0.35
C PRO A 160 -14.16 3.83 -0.14
N GLN A 161 -13.60 2.87 -0.85
CA GLN A 161 -13.84 1.44 -0.70
C GLN A 161 -13.36 0.88 0.64
N THR A 162 -12.53 1.61 1.39
CA THR A 162 -12.00 1.18 2.70
C THR A 162 -13.10 0.65 3.64
N THR A 163 -14.26 1.31 3.72
CA THR A 163 -15.37 0.85 4.58
C THR A 163 -16.06 -0.41 4.09
N LEU A 164 -15.90 -0.76 2.80
CA LEU A 164 -16.37 -2.01 2.23
C LEU A 164 -15.37 -3.15 2.51
N TRP A 165 -14.08 -2.89 2.26
CA TRP A 165 -13.01 -3.87 2.45
C TRP A 165 -12.87 -4.29 3.93
N ASP A 166 -12.91 -3.32 4.84
CA ASP A 166 -12.82 -3.55 6.29
C ASP A 166 -14.18 -3.47 6.99
N ARG A 167 -15.26 -3.87 6.31
CA ARG A 167 -16.63 -3.79 6.85
C ARG A 167 -16.77 -4.47 8.21
N GLN A 168 -16.04 -5.56 8.47
CA GLN A 168 -16.03 -6.25 9.75
C GLN A 168 -15.51 -5.39 10.92
N HIS A 169 -14.62 -4.45 10.63
CA HIS A 169 -14.03 -3.54 11.61
C HIS A 169 -14.67 -2.15 11.61
N LEU A 170 -15.28 -1.74 10.49
CA LEU A 170 -15.74 -0.36 10.27
C LEU A 170 -17.25 -0.20 10.13
N GLY A 171 -17.99 -1.29 9.93
CA GLY A 171 -19.43 -1.28 9.67
C GLY A 171 -20.19 -0.49 10.74
N GLY A 172 -20.80 0.63 10.33
CA GLY A 172 -21.58 1.51 11.22
C GLY A 172 -20.75 2.45 12.12
N LEU A 173 -19.41 2.38 12.07
CA LEU A 173 -18.51 3.23 12.87
C LEU A 173 -17.88 4.37 12.05
N VAL A 174 -17.66 4.11 10.75
CA VAL A 174 -16.98 5.03 9.83
C VAL A 174 -17.71 5.01 8.49
N SER A 175 -17.72 6.16 7.82
CA SER A 175 -18.23 6.40 6.47
C SER A 175 -17.14 7.07 5.64
N THR A 176 -17.21 6.86 4.32
CA THR A 176 -16.26 7.45 3.37
C THR A 176 -16.95 8.36 2.37
N ARG A 177 -16.32 9.50 2.10
CA ARG A 177 -16.67 10.41 1.01
C ARG A 177 -15.78 10.17 -0.20
N ASP A 178 -16.27 10.56 -1.38
CA ASP A 178 -15.48 10.57 -2.60
C ASP A 178 -14.20 11.43 -2.46
N ILE A 179 -13.09 10.94 -3.04
CA ILE A 179 -11.77 11.57 -2.96
C ILE A 179 -11.79 12.96 -3.60
N VAL A 180 -12.35 13.07 -4.81
CA VAL A 180 -12.33 14.29 -5.61
C VAL A 180 -13.31 15.31 -5.02
N GLU A 181 -14.46 14.86 -4.53
CA GLU A 181 -15.42 15.71 -3.81
C GLU A 181 -14.78 16.33 -2.56
N ALA A 182 -14.11 15.54 -1.73
CA ALA A 182 -13.42 16.03 -0.54
C ALA A 182 -12.29 17.00 -0.90
N ALA A 183 -11.43 16.63 -1.86
CA ALA A 183 -10.34 17.48 -2.30
C ALA A 183 -10.82 18.84 -2.85
N ALA A 184 -11.89 18.84 -3.67
CA ALA A 184 -12.43 20.04 -4.29
C ALA A 184 -13.00 21.03 -3.26
N ALA A 185 -13.45 20.55 -2.10
CA ALA A 185 -13.92 21.41 -1.02
C ALA A 185 -12.80 21.89 -0.10
N HIS A 186 -11.88 20.99 0.28
CA HIS A 186 -10.83 21.28 1.26
C HIS A 186 -9.63 22.05 0.70
N VAL A 187 -9.25 21.86 -0.57
CA VAL A 187 -8.13 22.60 -1.19
C VAL A 187 -8.40 24.12 -1.21
N PRO A 188 -9.55 24.62 -1.70
CA PRO A 188 -9.86 26.04 -1.62
C PRO A 188 -9.97 26.56 -0.18
N LYS A 189 -10.41 25.72 0.77
CA LYS A 189 -10.45 26.08 2.19
C LYS A 189 -9.04 26.31 2.74
N LEU A 190 -8.09 25.40 2.49
CA LEU A 190 -6.69 25.58 2.89
C LEU A 190 -6.09 26.88 2.35
N ARG A 191 -6.39 27.23 1.10
CA ARG A 191 -5.98 28.52 0.51
C ARG A 191 -6.58 29.72 1.25
N ARG A 192 -7.89 29.68 1.56
CA ARG A 192 -8.55 30.73 2.36
C ARG A 192 -7.98 30.86 3.77
N ASP A 193 -7.55 29.74 4.35
CA ASP A 193 -6.94 29.67 5.68
C ASP A 193 -5.45 30.10 5.69
N GLY A 194 -4.90 30.51 4.53
CA GLY A 194 -3.57 31.10 4.40
C GLY A 194 -2.49 30.18 3.83
N ALA A 195 -2.83 29.00 3.30
CA ALA A 195 -1.84 28.13 2.68
C ALA A 195 -1.25 28.74 1.39
N ASP A 196 0.06 29.01 1.42
CA ASP A 196 0.87 29.45 0.28
C ASP A 196 1.14 28.33 -0.70
N ILE A 197 1.21 27.08 -0.19
CA ILE A 197 1.33 25.86 -0.98
C ILE A 197 0.34 24.83 -0.44
N VAL A 198 -0.27 24.02 -1.32
CA VAL A 198 -1.11 22.88 -0.94
C VAL A 198 -0.55 21.59 -1.53
N ILE A 199 -0.18 20.68 -0.63
CA ILE A 199 0.29 19.32 -0.94
C ILE A 199 -0.84 18.33 -0.62
N VAL A 200 -1.11 17.43 -1.55
CA VAL A 200 -2.09 16.35 -1.38
C VAL A 200 -1.36 15.04 -1.11
N LEU A 201 -1.64 14.43 0.04
CA LEU A 201 -1.33 13.03 0.32
C LEU A 201 -2.54 12.20 -0.15
N SER A 202 -2.42 11.65 -1.36
CA SER A 202 -3.47 10.88 -2.02
C SER A 202 -3.12 9.40 -1.91
N HIS A 203 -3.62 8.70 -0.89
CA HIS A 203 -3.49 7.24 -0.79
C HIS A 203 -4.43 6.61 -1.84
N SER A 204 -4.01 6.70 -3.10
CA SER A 204 -4.79 6.41 -4.29
C SER A 204 -3.85 6.33 -5.48
N GLY A 205 -4.15 5.45 -6.44
CA GLY A 205 -3.34 5.28 -7.63
C GLY A 205 -3.40 6.45 -8.61
N ILE A 206 -2.52 6.39 -9.62
CA ILE A 206 -2.55 7.27 -10.78
C ILE A 206 -3.42 6.59 -11.85
N GLY A 207 -4.69 6.98 -11.93
CA GLY A 207 -5.67 6.44 -12.87
C GLY A 207 -6.12 7.46 -13.91
N ALA A 208 -7.36 7.26 -14.39
CA ALA A 208 -8.01 8.13 -15.36
C ALA A 208 -8.05 9.60 -14.93
N ALA A 209 -7.93 10.49 -15.90
CA ALA A 209 -7.87 11.94 -15.65
C ALA A 209 -9.22 12.56 -15.26
N PHE A 210 -10.33 11.91 -15.63
CA PHE A 210 -11.68 12.40 -15.36
C PHE A 210 -12.32 11.59 -14.25
N PRO A 211 -12.90 12.25 -13.24
CA PRO A 211 -13.45 11.56 -12.08
C PRO A 211 -14.68 10.74 -12.45
N THR A 212 -14.77 9.54 -11.88
CA THR A 212 -15.99 8.74 -11.79
C THR A 212 -16.41 8.63 -10.33
N ASP A 213 -17.66 8.27 -10.08
CA ASP A 213 -18.15 8.09 -8.71
C ASP A 213 -17.29 7.07 -7.94
N ARG A 214 -16.84 7.48 -6.75
CA ARG A 214 -16.02 6.68 -5.83
C ARG A 214 -14.77 6.08 -6.47
N MET A 215 -14.13 6.78 -7.40
CA MET A 215 -12.95 6.28 -8.09
C MET A 215 -11.81 5.93 -7.11
N GLU A 216 -11.24 4.73 -7.25
CA GLU A 216 -10.14 4.24 -6.41
C GLU A 216 -8.81 4.92 -6.77
N ASP A 217 -8.48 5.02 -8.06
CA ASP A 217 -7.23 5.60 -8.59
C ASP A 217 -7.43 7.06 -9.07
N ALA A 218 -7.80 7.94 -8.15
CA ALA A 218 -8.24 9.29 -8.43
C ALA A 218 -7.12 10.34 -8.47
N THR A 219 -5.84 10.00 -8.25
CA THR A 219 -4.79 11.01 -8.07
C THR A 219 -4.61 11.94 -9.28
N THR A 220 -4.77 11.44 -10.51
CA THR A 220 -4.75 12.27 -11.73
C THR A 220 -5.92 13.26 -11.76
N ALA A 221 -7.12 12.85 -11.35
CA ALA A 221 -8.29 13.72 -11.28
C ALA A 221 -8.14 14.79 -10.17
N VAL A 222 -7.57 14.42 -9.01
CA VAL A 222 -7.26 15.37 -7.93
C VAL A 222 -6.25 16.42 -8.38
N ALA A 223 -5.25 16.04 -9.18
CA ALA A 223 -4.28 16.98 -9.71
C ALA A 223 -4.92 18.07 -10.59
N ALA A 224 -6.08 17.84 -11.21
CA ALA A 224 -6.79 18.86 -11.99
C ALA A 224 -7.37 20.00 -11.11
N ILE A 225 -7.53 19.81 -9.79
CA ILE A 225 -8.19 20.75 -8.91
C ILE A 225 -7.36 22.05 -8.77
N PRO A 226 -7.94 23.24 -9.06
CA PRO A 226 -7.24 24.50 -8.86
C PRO A 226 -6.79 24.68 -7.40
N GLY A 227 -5.54 25.10 -7.23
CA GLY A 227 -4.94 25.33 -5.92
C GLY A 227 -4.15 24.15 -5.34
N VAL A 228 -4.21 22.94 -5.91
CA VAL A 228 -3.23 21.87 -5.65
C VAL A 228 -1.90 22.23 -6.30
N ASP A 229 -0.78 22.11 -5.59
CA ASP A 229 0.57 22.37 -6.12
C ASP A 229 1.44 21.13 -6.26
N ALA A 230 1.25 20.12 -5.41
CA ALA A 230 2.02 18.87 -5.46
C ALA A 230 1.21 17.69 -4.92
N LEU A 231 1.50 16.49 -5.40
CA LEU A 231 0.81 15.27 -5.00
C LEU A 231 1.79 14.16 -4.60
N ILE A 232 1.41 13.39 -3.60
CA ILE A 232 2.07 12.14 -3.23
C ILE A 232 1.02 11.04 -3.40
N ALA A 233 1.25 10.12 -4.32
CA ALA A 233 0.39 9.00 -4.64
C ALA A 233 0.84 7.72 -3.90
N GLY A 234 -0.02 6.71 -3.85
CA GLY A 234 0.24 5.43 -3.17
C GLY A 234 -0.78 4.36 -3.59
N HIS A 235 -1.05 3.40 -2.70
CA HIS A 235 -2.12 2.37 -2.81
C HIS A 235 -1.85 1.28 -3.88
N THR A 236 -1.47 1.67 -5.10
CA THR A 236 -1.23 0.71 -6.20
C THR A 236 0.18 0.13 -6.20
N GLN A 237 1.02 0.55 -5.24
CA GLN A 237 2.40 0.08 -5.04
C GLN A 237 3.33 0.27 -6.26
N GLN A 238 2.99 1.19 -7.17
CA GLN A 238 3.79 1.50 -8.36
C GLN A 238 4.85 2.56 -8.05
N THR A 239 5.78 2.75 -8.99
CA THR A 239 6.73 3.87 -8.95
C THR A 239 6.35 4.93 -9.96
N PHE A 240 6.30 6.19 -9.54
CA PHE A 240 6.12 7.35 -10.43
C PHE A 240 7.05 8.49 -10.00
N PRO A 241 7.78 9.16 -10.92
CA PRO A 241 7.87 8.92 -12.38
C PRO A 241 8.42 7.52 -12.75
N SER A 242 7.91 6.92 -13.82
CA SER A 242 8.37 5.63 -14.36
C SER A 242 7.90 5.45 -15.81
N ALA A 243 8.67 4.70 -16.60
CA ALA A 243 8.30 4.30 -17.96
C ALA A 243 7.09 3.34 -18.01
N ASP A 244 6.63 2.82 -16.87
CA ASP A 244 5.44 1.97 -16.77
C ASP A 244 4.13 2.74 -16.99
N PHE A 245 4.17 4.06 -16.96
CA PHE A 245 3.02 4.93 -17.21
C PHE A 245 3.05 5.47 -18.64
N GLU A 246 1.91 5.42 -19.32
CA GLU A 246 1.74 6.00 -20.64
C GLU A 246 1.75 7.54 -20.57
N ALA A 247 2.51 8.17 -21.45
CA ALA A 247 2.52 9.63 -21.58
C ALA A 247 1.22 10.11 -22.24
N THR A 248 0.51 11.02 -21.57
CA THR A 248 -0.74 11.63 -22.06
C THR A 248 -0.65 13.15 -21.94
N ALA A 249 -1.70 13.87 -22.35
CA ALA A 249 -1.76 15.32 -22.12
C ALA A 249 -1.81 15.68 -20.62
N GLN A 250 -2.22 14.73 -19.77
CA GLN A 250 -2.38 14.92 -18.32
C GLN A 250 -1.27 14.28 -17.50
N ILE A 251 -0.56 13.29 -18.04
CA ILE A 251 0.46 12.52 -17.32
C ILE A 251 1.78 12.65 -18.09
N ASP A 252 2.77 13.29 -17.46
CA ASP A 252 4.16 13.29 -17.91
C ASP A 252 4.96 12.32 -17.01
N PRO A 253 5.15 11.06 -17.44
CA PRO A 253 5.82 10.04 -16.64
C PRO A 253 7.34 10.20 -16.60
N VAL A 254 7.91 11.09 -17.42
CA VAL A 254 9.35 11.37 -17.46
C VAL A 254 9.69 12.47 -16.48
N ARG A 255 8.92 13.56 -16.48
CA ARG A 255 9.12 14.69 -15.56
C ARG A 255 8.40 14.51 -14.22
N GLY A 256 7.54 13.50 -14.10
CA GLY A 256 6.77 13.25 -12.89
C GLY A 256 5.67 14.28 -12.67
N LEU A 257 4.92 14.63 -13.72
CA LEU A 257 3.86 15.64 -13.64
C LEU A 257 2.47 15.04 -13.89
N LEU A 258 1.49 15.49 -13.11
CA LEU A 258 0.06 15.26 -13.31
C LEU A 258 -0.63 16.61 -13.50
N TRP A 259 -1.26 16.85 -14.65
CA TRP A 259 -1.79 18.17 -15.06
C TRP A 259 -0.77 19.31 -14.90
N GLY A 260 0.51 19.02 -15.19
CA GLY A 260 1.62 19.97 -15.04
C GLY A 260 2.09 20.18 -13.60
N LYS A 261 1.54 19.46 -12.61
CA LYS A 261 1.92 19.56 -11.19
C LYS A 261 2.80 18.39 -10.79
N PRO A 262 3.87 18.61 -10.00
CA PRO A 262 4.76 17.53 -9.58
C PRO A 262 4.04 16.49 -8.73
N ALA A 263 4.29 15.22 -9.04
CA ALA A 263 3.76 14.09 -8.29
C ALA A 263 4.80 12.97 -8.17
N VAL A 264 4.79 12.26 -7.03
CA VAL A 264 5.58 11.04 -6.82
C VAL A 264 4.72 9.90 -6.33
N MET A 265 5.09 8.68 -6.68
CA MET A 265 4.63 7.45 -6.03
C MET A 265 5.86 6.62 -5.69
N PRO A 266 6.29 6.55 -4.41
CA PRO A 266 7.56 5.94 -4.03
C PRO A 266 7.51 4.41 -3.83
N GLY A 267 6.81 3.69 -4.70
CA GLY A 267 6.70 2.24 -4.61
C GLY A 267 6.03 1.79 -3.32
N PHE A 268 6.59 0.76 -2.69
CA PHE A 268 6.07 0.13 -1.48
C PHE A 268 7.22 -0.45 -0.63
N HIS A 269 6.94 -0.86 0.60
CA HIS A 269 7.86 -1.54 1.54
C HIS A 269 9.15 -0.76 1.85
N GLY A 270 9.13 0.56 1.66
CA GLY A 270 10.33 1.39 1.71
C GLY A 270 11.33 1.09 0.59
N SER A 271 10.87 0.70 -0.60
CA SER A 271 11.73 0.44 -1.75
C SER A 271 12.34 1.70 -2.37
N HIS A 272 11.64 2.84 -2.25
CA HIS A 272 12.09 4.13 -2.77
C HIS A 272 11.83 5.26 -1.78
N LEU A 273 12.61 6.34 -1.91
CA LEU A 273 12.29 7.66 -1.35
C LEU A 273 11.82 8.55 -2.49
N GLY A 274 10.62 9.12 -2.35
CA GLY A 274 10.08 10.09 -3.30
C GLY A 274 10.54 11.51 -2.98
N LEU A 275 10.97 12.26 -3.99
CA LEU A 275 11.42 13.64 -3.86
C LEU A 275 10.66 14.53 -4.83
N ILE A 276 10.16 15.64 -4.30
CA ILE A 276 9.62 16.76 -5.05
C ILE A 276 10.34 18.00 -4.54
N ASP A 277 11.15 18.61 -5.39
CA ASP A 277 11.79 19.88 -5.13
C ASP A 277 10.93 21.00 -5.73
N LEU A 278 10.56 21.96 -4.90
CA LEU A 278 9.78 23.13 -5.30
C LEU A 278 10.66 24.37 -5.20
N THR A 279 10.95 24.99 -6.34
CA THR A 279 11.62 26.29 -6.39
C THR A 279 10.57 27.39 -6.35
N LEU A 280 10.63 28.22 -5.32
CA LEU A 280 9.64 29.26 -5.07
C LEU A 280 10.21 30.64 -5.31
N THR A 281 9.37 31.52 -5.84
CA THR A 281 9.63 32.96 -5.92
C THR A 281 8.60 33.70 -5.08
N ARG A 282 9.00 34.85 -4.52
CA ARG A 282 8.10 35.71 -3.76
C ARG A 282 7.99 37.07 -4.43
N ALA A 283 6.79 37.44 -4.85
CA ALA A 283 6.48 38.70 -5.51
C ALA A 283 5.22 39.32 -4.91
N ALA A 284 5.25 40.62 -4.62
CA ALA A 284 4.14 41.35 -3.99
C ALA A 284 3.56 40.64 -2.73
N GLY A 285 4.45 40.02 -1.93
CA GLY A 285 4.09 39.31 -0.70
C GLY A 285 3.56 37.89 -0.90
N LYS A 286 3.31 37.45 -2.14
CA LYS A 286 2.79 36.11 -2.48
C LYS A 286 3.89 35.17 -2.96
N TRP A 287 3.79 33.91 -2.57
CA TRP A 287 4.63 32.84 -3.09
C TRP A 287 4.08 32.32 -4.42
N ASN A 288 4.97 32.04 -5.36
CA ASN A 288 4.66 31.42 -6.64
C ASN A 288 5.65 30.30 -6.92
N LEU A 289 5.16 29.19 -7.44
CA LEU A 289 5.99 28.09 -7.91
C LEU A 289 6.66 28.50 -9.22
N PHE A 290 8.00 28.50 -9.23
CA PHE A 290 8.81 28.88 -10.39
C PHE A 290 9.29 27.67 -11.18
N ASP A 291 9.77 26.65 -10.47
CA ASP A 291 10.31 25.43 -11.08
C ASP A 291 10.10 24.23 -10.15
N THR A 292 10.08 23.04 -10.73
CA THR A 292 9.85 21.78 -10.02
C THR A 292 10.75 20.69 -10.55
N HIS A 293 11.32 19.90 -9.63
CA HIS A 293 12.03 18.68 -9.99
C HIS A 293 11.47 17.49 -9.20
N VAL A 294 11.38 16.34 -9.86
CA VAL A 294 10.81 15.12 -9.30
C VAL A 294 11.79 13.97 -9.49
N GLU A 295 12.08 13.24 -8.41
CA GLU A 295 13.02 12.12 -8.41
C GLU A 295 12.51 10.98 -7.52
N LEU A 296 12.79 9.73 -7.92
CA LEU A 296 12.72 8.56 -7.05
C LEU A 296 14.12 8.03 -6.74
N ARG A 297 14.45 7.88 -5.46
CA ARG A 297 15.71 7.26 -5.04
C ARG A 297 15.46 5.84 -4.54
N ALA A 298 15.86 4.86 -5.33
CA ALA A 298 15.72 3.45 -4.97
C ALA A 298 16.73 3.02 -3.89
N ILE A 299 16.33 2.11 -2.99
CA ILE A 299 17.25 1.48 -2.02
C ILE A 299 18.05 0.32 -2.62
N ALA A 300 17.68 -0.14 -3.82
CA ALA A 300 18.34 -1.22 -4.54
C ALA A 300 18.22 -1.05 -6.07
N ARG A 301 19.09 -1.74 -6.81
CA ARG A 301 18.99 -1.88 -8.26
C ARG A 301 19.22 -3.32 -8.68
N ARG A 302 18.59 -3.73 -9.79
CA ARG A 302 18.90 -4.99 -10.46
C ARG A 302 20.08 -4.78 -11.42
N THR A 303 21.11 -5.62 -11.33
CA THR A 303 22.25 -5.58 -12.25
C THR A 303 21.88 -6.18 -13.60
N ARG A 304 22.74 -5.97 -14.62
CA ARG A 304 22.59 -6.62 -15.94
C ARG A 304 22.55 -8.15 -15.86
N THR A 305 23.11 -8.73 -14.80
CA THR A 305 23.09 -10.18 -14.54
C THR A 305 21.86 -10.64 -13.77
N GLY A 306 20.88 -9.76 -13.53
CA GLY A 306 19.66 -10.07 -12.80
C GLY A 306 19.79 -10.03 -11.27
N ARG A 307 21.00 -9.86 -10.72
CA ARG A 307 21.24 -9.81 -9.27
C ARG A 307 20.75 -8.50 -8.68
N VAL A 308 20.01 -8.56 -7.59
CA VAL A 308 19.61 -7.35 -6.85
C VAL A 308 20.75 -6.92 -5.92
N MET A 309 21.11 -5.64 -5.99
CA MET A 309 22.16 -5.03 -5.16
C MET A 309 21.59 -3.84 -4.38
N ALA A 310 21.79 -3.83 -3.07
CA ALA A 310 21.43 -2.68 -2.23
C ALA A 310 22.31 -1.46 -2.57
N LEU A 311 21.67 -0.28 -2.59
CA LEU A 311 22.27 1.03 -2.84
C LEU A 311 22.45 1.86 -1.57
N ALA A 312 21.72 1.52 -0.50
CA ALA A 312 21.81 2.16 0.80
C ALA A 312 22.12 1.14 1.89
N LYS A 313 22.87 1.59 2.91
CA LYS A 313 23.02 0.85 4.18
C LYS A 313 21.78 1.05 5.04
N SER A 314 21.59 0.18 6.02
CA SER A 314 20.51 0.32 6.99
C SER A 314 20.92 1.30 8.10
N ALA A 315 20.02 2.21 8.43
CA ALA A 315 20.15 3.15 9.55
C ALA A 315 20.12 2.38 10.89
N PRO A 316 21.19 2.44 11.71
CA PRO A 316 21.28 1.64 12.94
C PRO A 316 20.15 1.90 13.94
N GLU A 317 19.67 3.14 14.02
CA GLU A 317 18.59 3.53 14.92
C GLU A 317 17.27 2.83 14.58
N ILE A 318 16.95 2.67 13.28
CA ILE A 318 15.74 1.97 12.84
C ILE A 318 15.86 0.47 13.06
N ILE A 319 17.07 -0.09 12.85
CA ILE A 319 17.34 -1.50 13.19
C ILE A 319 17.17 -1.75 14.69
N ALA A 320 17.65 -0.83 15.54
CA ALA A 320 17.50 -0.95 16.99
C ALA A 320 16.02 -0.91 17.42
N ILE A 321 15.23 0.02 16.86
CA ILE A 321 13.77 0.11 17.10
C ILE A 321 13.08 -1.19 16.70
N ALA A 322 13.41 -1.75 15.54
CA ALA A 322 12.77 -2.96 15.03
C ALA A 322 13.27 -4.25 15.69
N HIS A 323 14.34 -4.22 16.48
CA HIS A 323 15.06 -5.43 16.93
C HIS A 323 14.18 -6.43 17.69
N ARG A 324 13.34 -5.96 18.64
CA ARG A 324 12.43 -6.82 19.41
C ARG A 324 11.40 -7.50 18.50
N ALA A 325 10.73 -6.70 17.67
CA ALA A 325 9.70 -7.18 16.75
C ALA A 325 10.29 -8.15 15.70
N HIS A 326 11.44 -7.81 15.12
CA HIS A 326 12.16 -8.68 14.19
C HIS A 326 12.47 -10.06 14.80
N ARG A 327 13.04 -10.10 16.02
CA ARG A 327 13.34 -11.36 16.70
C ARG A 327 12.09 -12.16 17.06
N ALA A 328 11.01 -11.48 17.48
CA ALA A 328 9.74 -12.14 17.76
C ALA A 328 9.15 -12.77 16.50
N THR A 329 9.16 -12.03 15.39
CA THR A 329 8.66 -12.47 14.08
C THR A 329 9.44 -13.67 13.58
N ARG A 330 10.78 -13.66 13.65
CA ARG A 330 11.59 -14.83 13.26
C ARG A 330 11.35 -16.07 14.11
N ARG A 331 11.09 -15.92 15.41
CA ARG A 331 10.71 -17.06 16.27
C ARG A 331 9.33 -17.60 15.94
N TRP A 332 8.37 -16.72 15.70
CA TRP A 332 7.04 -17.11 15.27
C TRP A 332 7.05 -17.81 13.90
N ALA A 333 7.85 -17.32 12.96
CA ALA A 333 7.96 -17.86 11.60
C ALA A 333 8.41 -19.33 11.53
N VAL A 334 9.12 -19.82 12.56
CA VAL A 334 9.59 -21.21 12.68
C VAL A 334 8.74 -22.08 13.59
N MET A 335 7.62 -21.56 14.12
CA MET A 335 6.71 -22.40 14.91
C MET A 335 6.17 -23.55 14.04
N PRO A 336 6.27 -24.81 14.48
CA PRO A 336 5.78 -25.96 13.72
C PRO A 336 4.26 -25.90 13.51
N LEU A 337 3.83 -26.17 12.28
CA LEU A 337 2.44 -26.35 11.88
C LEU A 337 2.09 -27.82 11.67
N GLY A 338 3.04 -28.60 11.16
CA GLY A 338 2.83 -30.01 10.83
C GLY A 338 3.95 -30.57 9.97
N GLU A 339 3.69 -31.66 9.28
CA GLU A 339 4.63 -32.35 8.41
C GLU A 339 3.99 -32.59 7.03
N SER A 340 4.78 -32.47 5.96
CA SER A 340 4.39 -32.86 4.61
C SER A 340 5.36 -33.89 4.06
N THR A 341 4.86 -35.01 3.51
CA THR A 341 5.69 -35.99 2.82
C THR A 341 5.99 -35.60 1.36
N GLN A 342 5.41 -34.50 0.88
CA GLN A 342 5.54 -34.03 -0.49
C GLN A 342 6.05 -32.58 -0.54
N THR A 343 6.77 -32.27 -1.61
CA THR A 343 7.10 -30.89 -1.96
C THR A 343 5.85 -30.16 -2.42
N LEU A 344 5.60 -28.98 -1.86
CA LEU A 344 4.51 -28.08 -2.26
C LEU A 344 5.09 -26.99 -3.18
N HIS A 345 4.52 -26.85 -4.38
CA HIS A 345 4.93 -25.80 -5.31
C HIS A 345 3.80 -25.36 -6.24
N THR A 346 3.94 -24.16 -6.81
CA THR A 346 2.95 -23.52 -7.69
C THR A 346 3.42 -23.33 -9.13
N TYR A 347 4.54 -23.94 -9.56
CA TYR A 347 5.14 -23.73 -10.88
C TYR A 347 4.19 -23.81 -12.09
N PHE A 348 3.19 -24.69 -12.04
CA PHE A 348 2.24 -24.91 -13.14
C PHE A 348 0.79 -24.65 -12.73
N SER A 349 0.57 -23.93 -11.62
CA SER A 349 -0.76 -23.74 -11.03
C SER A 349 -1.77 -23.02 -11.93
N LEU A 350 -1.29 -22.25 -12.92
CA LEU A 350 -2.15 -21.54 -13.88
C LEU A 350 -2.59 -22.41 -15.06
N VAL A 351 -1.98 -23.58 -15.28
CA VAL A 351 -2.21 -24.40 -16.49
C VAL A 351 -2.46 -25.88 -16.21
N ALA A 352 -2.26 -26.32 -14.96
CA ALA A 352 -2.45 -27.69 -14.54
C ALA A 352 -2.93 -27.77 -13.08
N PRO A 353 -3.61 -28.87 -12.70
CA PRO A 353 -3.96 -29.13 -11.31
C PRO A 353 -2.73 -29.06 -10.39
N CYS A 354 -2.86 -28.34 -9.27
CA CYS A 354 -1.76 -28.07 -8.34
C CYS A 354 -2.11 -28.55 -6.93
N GLN A 355 -1.34 -29.51 -6.39
CA GLN A 355 -1.59 -30.09 -5.06
C GLN A 355 -1.54 -29.02 -3.94
N THR A 356 -0.67 -28.03 -4.09
CA THR A 356 -0.53 -26.92 -3.15
C THR A 356 -1.78 -26.07 -3.06
N VAL A 357 -2.39 -25.73 -4.20
CA VAL A 357 -3.64 -24.97 -4.23
C VAL A 357 -4.80 -25.83 -3.71
N ARG A 358 -4.83 -27.13 -4.06
CA ARG A 358 -5.84 -28.08 -3.56
C ARG A 358 -5.77 -28.29 -2.05
N LEU A 359 -4.58 -28.24 -1.45
CA LEU A 359 -4.41 -28.31 0.00
C LEU A 359 -5.16 -27.16 0.69
N ILE A 360 -5.00 -25.93 0.18
CA ILE A 360 -5.71 -24.75 0.66
C ILE A 360 -7.22 -24.95 0.48
N ALA A 361 -7.64 -25.41 -0.70
CA ALA A 361 -9.05 -25.58 -1.00
C ALA A 361 -9.74 -26.55 -0.03
N ARG A 362 -9.09 -27.68 0.26
CA ARG A 362 -9.60 -28.68 1.21
C ARG A 362 -9.68 -28.13 2.62
N ALA A 363 -8.66 -27.40 3.08
CA ALA A 363 -8.67 -26.79 4.40
C ALA A 363 -9.82 -25.77 4.56
N GLN A 364 -10.09 -24.96 3.51
CA GLN A 364 -11.24 -24.05 3.48
C GLN A 364 -12.57 -24.81 3.52
N ALA A 365 -12.72 -25.83 2.66
CA ALA A 365 -13.94 -26.61 2.56
C ALA A 365 -14.26 -27.34 3.88
N GLU A 366 -13.25 -27.94 4.52
CA GLU A 366 -13.39 -28.60 5.82
C GLU A 366 -13.78 -27.60 6.92
N GLY A 367 -13.12 -26.44 6.97
CA GLY A 367 -13.45 -25.38 7.93
C GLY A 367 -14.87 -24.83 7.77
N VAL A 368 -15.37 -24.73 6.54
CA VAL A 368 -16.76 -24.35 6.26
C VAL A 368 -17.72 -25.48 6.64
N ALA A 369 -17.43 -26.73 6.25
CA ALA A 369 -18.27 -27.89 6.53
C ALA A 369 -18.54 -28.03 8.04
N GLN A 370 -17.50 -27.89 8.86
CA GLN A 370 -17.63 -27.94 10.32
C GLN A 370 -18.58 -26.86 10.87
N LYS A 371 -18.59 -25.65 10.29
CA LYS A 371 -19.48 -24.56 10.71
C LYS A 371 -20.91 -24.71 10.20
N LEU A 372 -21.10 -25.44 9.10
CA LEU A 372 -22.41 -25.65 8.48
C LEU A 372 -23.09 -26.96 8.91
N ALA A 373 -22.39 -27.84 9.64
CA ALA A 373 -22.83 -29.21 9.95
C ALA A 373 -24.23 -29.30 10.57
N ASP A 374 -24.62 -28.36 11.42
CA ASP A 374 -25.93 -28.33 12.09
C ASP A 374 -26.89 -27.27 11.50
N GLY A 375 -26.53 -26.70 10.35
CA GLY A 375 -27.25 -25.60 9.72
C GLY A 375 -28.16 -26.03 8.57
N PRO A 376 -28.99 -25.11 8.05
CA PRO A 376 -29.89 -25.37 6.92
C PRO A 376 -29.14 -25.66 5.60
N TYR A 377 -27.81 -25.54 5.59
CA TYR A 377 -26.95 -25.74 4.43
C TYR A 377 -26.05 -26.98 4.57
N ALA A 378 -26.24 -27.81 5.60
CA ALA A 378 -25.38 -28.96 5.89
C ALA A 378 -25.26 -29.95 4.72
N ASP A 379 -26.35 -30.13 3.96
CA ASP A 379 -26.43 -31.08 2.85
C ASP A 379 -25.97 -30.50 1.50
N LEU A 380 -25.60 -29.22 1.45
CA LEU A 380 -25.15 -28.60 0.20
C LEU A 380 -23.70 -29.00 -0.14
N PRO A 381 -23.38 -29.21 -1.43
CA PRO A 381 -22.00 -29.41 -1.84
C PRO A 381 -21.19 -28.15 -1.53
N ILE A 382 -19.99 -28.35 -0.99
CA ILE A 382 -19.07 -27.26 -0.66
C ILE A 382 -18.01 -27.19 -1.75
N LEU A 383 -18.03 -26.10 -2.49
CA LEU A 383 -16.99 -25.74 -3.45
C LEU A 383 -16.07 -24.69 -2.81
N SER A 384 -14.77 -24.87 -2.97
CA SER A 384 -13.77 -23.90 -2.51
C SER A 384 -13.12 -23.21 -3.71
N ALA A 385 -13.19 -21.87 -3.71
CA ALA A 385 -12.48 -21.02 -4.64
C ALA A 385 -11.12 -20.62 -4.05
N THR A 386 -10.04 -20.86 -4.79
CA THR A 386 -8.68 -20.58 -4.33
C THR A 386 -7.76 -20.19 -5.49
N ALA A 387 -6.94 -19.17 -5.28
CA ALA A 387 -5.98 -18.69 -6.26
C ALA A 387 -4.53 -18.96 -5.81
N PRO A 388 -3.61 -19.26 -6.75
CA PRO A 388 -2.18 -19.29 -6.43
C PRO A 388 -1.62 -17.86 -6.33
N PHE A 389 -1.38 -17.39 -5.10
CA PHE A 389 -0.81 -16.06 -4.86
C PHE A 389 0.60 -15.88 -5.47
N HIS A 390 1.39 -16.94 -5.47
CA HIS A 390 2.72 -16.97 -6.09
C HIS A 390 2.70 -17.88 -7.31
N ALA A 391 2.57 -17.32 -8.52
CA ALA A 391 2.52 -18.09 -9.77
C ALA A 391 3.30 -17.44 -10.93
N GLY A 392 4.43 -16.79 -10.61
CA GLY A 392 5.23 -16.06 -11.58
C GLY A 392 4.58 -14.75 -12.00
N GLY A 393 4.54 -14.51 -13.32
CA GLY A 393 3.86 -13.35 -13.93
C GLY A 393 4.49 -12.01 -13.57
N ARG A 394 3.65 -11.01 -13.30
CA ARG A 394 4.04 -9.62 -12.96
C ARG A 394 5.11 -9.51 -11.87
N ALA A 395 5.13 -10.41 -10.90
CA ALA A 395 6.09 -10.39 -9.79
C ALA A 395 7.43 -11.10 -10.12
N GLY A 396 7.57 -11.62 -11.34
CA GLY A 396 8.83 -12.15 -11.85
C GLY A 396 9.07 -13.64 -11.58
N PRO A 397 10.21 -14.19 -12.05
CA PRO A 397 10.48 -15.62 -12.07
C PRO A 397 10.72 -16.25 -10.70
N GLU A 398 10.95 -15.44 -9.66
CA GLU A 398 11.13 -15.92 -8.28
C GLU A 398 9.79 -15.97 -7.51
N ASN A 399 8.68 -15.56 -8.12
CA ASN A 399 7.35 -15.50 -7.49
C ASN A 399 6.64 -16.87 -7.51
N TYR A 400 7.24 -17.90 -6.94
CA TYR A 400 6.61 -19.21 -6.79
C TYR A 400 6.79 -19.73 -5.37
N THR A 401 5.75 -20.37 -4.85
CA THR A 401 5.85 -21.19 -3.64
C THR A 401 6.69 -22.42 -4.00
N ALA A 402 7.65 -22.75 -3.14
CA ALA A 402 8.49 -23.94 -3.26
C ALA A 402 8.93 -24.41 -1.87
N ILE A 403 8.09 -25.24 -1.23
CA ILE A 403 8.30 -25.76 0.11
C ILE A 403 8.70 -27.23 0.01
N PRO A 404 9.90 -27.63 0.48
CA PRO A 404 10.32 -29.02 0.45
C PRO A 404 9.47 -29.88 1.40
N ALA A 405 9.44 -31.19 1.15
CA ALA A 405 8.90 -32.15 2.11
C ALA A 405 9.63 -32.04 3.47
N GLY A 406 8.90 -32.29 4.56
CA GLY A 406 9.35 -32.20 5.95
C GLY A 406 8.45 -31.29 6.78
N THR A 407 9.02 -30.72 7.84
CA THR A 407 8.30 -29.88 8.79
C THR A 407 7.79 -28.61 8.13
N LEU A 408 6.47 -28.43 8.14
CA LEU A 408 5.80 -27.18 7.82
C LEU A 408 5.85 -26.26 9.03
N VAL A 409 6.19 -25.01 8.81
CA VAL A 409 6.24 -23.97 9.84
C VAL A 409 5.37 -22.77 9.45
N MET A 410 5.10 -21.85 10.39
CA MET A 410 4.23 -20.69 10.17
C MET A 410 4.55 -19.90 8.88
N ARG A 411 5.83 -19.65 8.56
CA ARG A 411 6.17 -18.94 7.31
C ARG A 411 5.72 -19.68 6.05
N ASN A 412 5.61 -21.02 6.09
CA ASN A 412 5.10 -21.80 4.96
C ASN A 412 3.61 -21.54 4.74
N ALA A 413 2.80 -21.41 5.80
CA ALA A 413 1.39 -21.04 5.64
C ALA A 413 1.24 -19.66 4.98
N PHE A 414 2.11 -18.71 5.33
CA PHE A 414 2.13 -17.37 4.75
C PHE A 414 2.68 -17.33 3.31
N ASP A 415 3.63 -18.20 2.96
CA ASP A 415 4.07 -18.40 1.57
C ASP A 415 3.00 -19.09 0.69
N LEU A 416 2.06 -19.80 1.32
CA LEU A 416 0.90 -20.41 0.64
C LEU A 416 -0.26 -19.44 0.50
N TYR A 417 -0.51 -18.64 1.54
CA TYR A 417 -1.63 -17.71 1.65
C TYR A 417 -1.16 -16.45 2.41
N PRO A 418 -0.72 -15.39 1.70
CA PRO A 418 0.02 -14.27 2.29
C PRO A 418 -0.85 -13.27 3.06
N HIS A 419 -2.18 -13.34 2.91
CA HIS A 419 -3.12 -12.41 3.54
C HIS A 419 -3.91 -13.09 4.66
N PRO A 420 -4.07 -12.47 5.84
CA PRO A 420 -4.89 -13.01 6.93
C PRO A 420 -6.40 -12.80 6.65
N ASN A 421 -6.88 -13.27 5.50
CA ASN A 421 -8.26 -13.09 5.06
C ASN A 421 -9.24 -13.92 5.91
N THR A 422 -10.48 -13.45 5.97
CA THR A 422 -11.57 -14.17 6.63
C THR A 422 -12.12 -15.27 5.72
N LEU A 423 -12.27 -16.48 6.25
CA LEU A 423 -12.98 -17.56 5.56
C LEU A 423 -14.49 -17.22 5.49
N ALA A 424 -15.00 -17.08 4.28
CA ALA A 424 -16.41 -16.79 4.01
C ALA A 424 -17.05 -17.91 3.18
N ALA A 425 -18.35 -18.16 3.40
CA ALA A 425 -19.16 -19.08 2.61
C ALA A 425 -20.29 -18.30 1.92
N LEU A 426 -20.50 -18.58 0.64
CA LEU A 426 -21.52 -17.95 -0.20
C LEU A 426 -22.47 -19.03 -0.72
N LEU A 427 -23.77 -18.78 -0.62
CA LEU A 427 -24.77 -19.59 -1.32
C LEU A 427 -24.88 -19.07 -2.75
N ILE A 428 -24.46 -19.88 -3.71
CA ILE A 428 -24.45 -19.52 -5.14
C ILE A 428 -25.13 -20.60 -5.98
N THR A 429 -25.60 -20.19 -7.15
CA THR A 429 -26.11 -21.05 -8.21
C THR A 429 -24.96 -21.56 -9.10
N GLY A 430 -25.20 -22.64 -9.85
CA GLY A 430 -24.24 -23.14 -10.83
C GLY A 430 -23.91 -22.12 -11.93
N ALA A 431 -24.85 -21.23 -12.26
CA ALA A 431 -24.62 -20.16 -13.24
C ALA A 431 -23.64 -19.09 -12.72
N GLU A 432 -23.76 -18.72 -11.44
CA GLU A 432 -22.82 -17.78 -10.80
C GLU A 432 -21.42 -18.42 -10.68
N ALA A 433 -21.34 -19.70 -10.33
CA ALA A 433 -20.07 -20.43 -10.31
C ALA A 433 -19.41 -20.48 -11.70
N ALA A 434 -20.19 -20.70 -12.76
CA ALA A 434 -19.69 -20.68 -14.13
C ALA A 434 -19.17 -19.28 -14.53
N GLN A 435 -19.90 -18.21 -14.20
CA GLN A 435 -19.45 -16.84 -14.46
C GLN A 435 -18.16 -16.48 -13.70
N TRP A 436 -18.00 -16.98 -12.48
CA TRP A 436 -16.75 -16.83 -11.73
C TRP A 436 -15.59 -17.47 -12.49
N LEU A 437 -15.75 -18.71 -12.96
CA LEU A 437 -14.72 -19.38 -13.75
C LEU A 437 -14.39 -18.59 -15.02
N GLU A 438 -15.38 -18.07 -15.76
CA GLU A 438 -15.15 -17.21 -16.93
C GLU A 438 -14.29 -15.99 -16.60
N ARG A 439 -14.48 -15.39 -15.41
CA ARG A 439 -13.63 -14.29 -14.93
C ARG A 439 -12.18 -14.75 -14.73
N SER A 440 -11.96 -15.94 -14.17
CA SER A 440 -10.61 -16.50 -14.02
C SER A 440 -9.98 -16.87 -15.36
N PHE A 441 -10.76 -17.37 -16.33
CA PHE A 441 -10.29 -17.65 -17.69
C PHE A 441 -9.86 -16.41 -18.49
N SER A 442 -10.17 -15.20 -18.00
CA SER A 442 -9.63 -13.95 -18.55
C SER A 442 -8.08 -13.86 -18.43
N ALA A 443 -7.44 -14.76 -17.69
CA ALA A 443 -5.98 -14.90 -17.64
C ALA A 443 -5.37 -15.41 -18.95
N PHE A 444 -6.17 -16.01 -19.84
CA PHE A 444 -5.71 -16.61 -21.08
C PHE A 444 -5.97 -15.72 -22.30
N HIS A 445 -5.05 -15.73 -23.26
CA HIS A 445 -5.27 -15.10 -24.55
C HIS A 445 -6.21 -15.97 -25.42
N PRO A 446 -7.09 -15.35 -26.23
CA PRO A 446 -7.80 -16.09 -27.26
C PRO A 446 -6.80 -16.60 -28.30
N ILE A 447 -6.73 -17.93 -28.47
CA ILE A 447 -5.87 -18.58 -29.46
C ILE A 447 -6.75 -19.13 -30.59
N SER A 448 -6.42 -18.76 -31.82
CA SER A 448 -7.12 -19.30 -32.99
C SER A 448 -6.68 -20.76 -33.27
N PRO A 449 -7.58 -21.64 -33.70
CA PRO A 449 -7.22 -22.99 -34.09
C PRO A 449 -6.11 -23.00 -35.16
N GLY A 450 -5.09 -23.84 -34.96
CA GLY A 450 -3.95 -23.97 -35.87
C GLY A 450 -2.80 -22.97 -35.63
N THR A 451 -2.95 -22.01 -34.70
CA THR A 451 -1.85 -21.15 -34.28
C THR A 451 -0.78 -21.96 -33.53
N GLN A 452 0.49 -21.73 -33.86
CA GLN A 452 1.65 -22.32 -33.18
C GLN A 452 2.37 -21.23 -32.37
N ASP A 453 2.99 -21.62 -31.25
CA ASP A 453 3.82 -20.76 -30.39
C ASP A 453 3.15 -19.46 -29.89
N ALA A 454 1.82 -19.42 -29.83
CA ALA A 454 1.10 -18.29 -29.25
C ALA A 454 1.30 -18.24 -27.73
N ALA A 455 1.47 -17.02 -27.21
CA ALA A 455 1.43 -16.79 -25.78
C ALA A 455 0.05 -17.19 -25.23
N LEU A 456 0.03 -18.16 -24.31
CA LEU A 456 -1.20 -18.65 -23.72
C LEU A 456 -1.71 -17.76 -22.59
N LEU A 457 -0.82 -17.24 -21.75
CA LEU A 457 -1.15 -16.46 -20.55
C LEU A 457 -0.89 -14.97 -20.78
N ASP A 458 -1.82 -14.12 -20.34
CA ASP A 458 -1.55 -12.69 -20.17
C ASP A 458 -0.69 -12.49 -18.93
N THR A 459 0.60 -12.19 -19.12
CA THR A 459 1.56 -12.01 -18.03
C THR A 459 1.28 -10.80 -17.14
N ARG A 460 0.36 -9.92 -17.56
CA ARG A 460 -0.12 -8.77 -16.78
C ARG A 460 -1.31 -9.13 -15.89
N PHE A 461 -1.97 -10.27 -16.14
CA PHE A 461 -3.09 -10.72 -15.32
C PHE A 461 -2.58 -11.12 -13.92
N PRO A 462 -3.11 -10.54 -12.83
CA PRO A 462 -2.68 -10.90 -11.49
C PRO A 462 -3.13 -12.32 -11.11
N SER A 463 -2.21 -13.18 -10.67
CA SER A 463 -2.51 -14.59 -10.37
C SER A 463 -3.51 -14.77 -9.22
N TYR A 464 -3.60 -13.81 -8.29
CA TYR A 464 -4.60 -13.83 -7.23
C TYR A 464 -6.05 -13.60 -7.73
N ASN A 465 -6.24 -13.20 -9.00
CA ASN A 465 -7.55 -13.14 -9.65
C ASN A 465 -7.87 -14.44 -10.44
N PHE A 466 -6.98 -15.43 -10.40
CA PHE A 466 -7.15 -16.71 -11.07
C PHE A 466 -7.60 -17.76 -10.05
N ASP A 467 -8.91 -17.78 -9.78
CA ASP A 467 -9.49 -18.76 -8.87
C ASP A 467 -9.67 -20.11 -9.56
N LEU A 468 -9.24 -21.16 -8.88
CA LEU A 468 -9.58 -22.55 -9.15
C LEU A 468 -10.70 -22.95 -8.19
N ILE A 469 -11.69 -23.67 -8.71
CA ILE A 469 -12.79 -24.22 -7.91
C ILE A 469 -12.57 -25.73 -7.73
N GLU A 470 -12.44 -26.18 -6.48
CA GLU A 470 -12.33 -27.59 -6.10
C GLU A 470 -13.52 -27.97 -5.20
N GLY A 471 -14.15 -29.13 -5.44
CA GLY A 471 -15.22 -29.68 -4.61
C GLY A 471 -16.12 -30.65 -5.36
#